data_AF-A0A534CG81-F1
#
_entry.id   AF-A0A534CG81-F1
#
_cell.length_a   1.000
_cell.length_b   1.000
_cell.length_c   1.000
_cell.angle_alpha   90.00
_cell.angle_beta   90.00
_cell.angle_gamma   90.00
#
_symmetry.space_group_name_H-M   'P 1'
#
loop_
_entity.id
_entity.type
_entity.pdbx_description
1 polymer ?
#
loop_
_entity_poly.entity_id
_entity_poly.type
_entity_poly.pdbx_seq_one_letter_code
_entity_poly.pdbx_strand_id
1 'polypeptide(L)'
;MREISFLYEIDTKLKVNKNGPYKYFKSLIPEIEDIDNFINNLEEHKIYVLIPFISISDKTNDPFMVLSQQILLTKNNDPTLLSGYLDSKIKDAVDLFNIKSLDRYFLIFKYKQVEIDSQDSNKFR
;
A
#
# COMPACT_ATOMS: atom_id res chain seq x y z
N MET A 1 15.90 -12.67 -3.54
CA MET A 1 15.04 -12.21 -2.42
C MET A 1 13.82 -11.55 -3.05
N ARG A 2 12.60 -11.81 -2.58
CA ARG A 2 11.42 -11.06 -3.05
C ARG A 2 11.31 -9.81 -2.18
N GLU A 3 11.09 -8.66 -2.79
CA GLU A 3 11.07 -7.36 -2.09
C GLU A 3 9.83 -6.56 -2.47
N ILE A 4 9.39 -5.70 -1.55
CA ILE A 4 8.29 -4.76 -1.81
C ILE A 4 8.82 -3.66 -2.72
N SER A 5 8.11 -3.40 -3.81
CA SER A 5 8.44 -2.32 -4.73
C SER A 5 7.75 -1.03 -4.32
N PHE A 6 8.50 0.07 -4.33
CA PHE A 6 8.00 1.39 -3.98
C PHE A 6 7.90 2.30 -5.19
N LEU A 7 6.99 3.27 -5.11
CA LEU A 7 6.78 4.19 -6.19
C LEU A 7 8.02 5.08 -6.47
N TYR A 8 8.74 5.49 -5.43
CA TYR A 8 9.92 6.34 -5.60
C TYR A 8 11.07 5.64 -6.35
N GLU A 9 11.01 4.32 -6.49
CA GLU A 9 12.02 3.49 -7.17
C GLU A 9 11.78 3.42 -8.68
N ILE A 10 10.63 3.91 -9.16
CA ILE A 10 10.36 4.00 -10.59
C ILE A 10 11.38 4.94 -11.24
N ASP A 11 11.93 4.50 -12.38
CA ASP A 11 12.83 5.32 -13.20
C ASP A 11 12.17 6.67 -13.51
N THR A 12 12.89 7.75 -13.23
CA THR A 12 12.48 9.14 -13.50
C THR A 12 12.06 9.42 -14.96
N LYS A 13 12.48 8.57 -15.91
CA LYS A 13 12.05 8.60 -17.32
C LYS A 13 10.63 8.11 -17.54
N LEU A 14 10.03 7.44 -16.56
CA LEU A 14 8.65 6.99 -16.60
C LEU A 14 7.76 8.05 -15.96
N LYS A 15 6.65 8.36 -16.62
CA LYS A 15 5.63 9.25 -16.08
C LYS A 15 4.57 8.40 -15.39
N VAL A 16 4.36 8.66 -14.10
CA VAL A 16 3.29 8.01 -13.33
C VAL A 16 2.06 8.90 -13.33
N ASN A 17 1.04 8.50 -14.08
CA ASN A 17 -0.27 9.11 -14.03
C ASN A 17 -1.03 8.58 -12.81
N LYS A 18 -1.31 9.49 -11.86
CA LYS A 18 -2.01 9.19 -10.61
C LYS A 18 -3.46 9.72 -10.59
N ASN A 19 -4.04 9.96 -11.76
CA ASN A 19 -5.40 10.47 -11.86
C ASN A 19 -6.41 9.46 -11.31
N GLY A 20 -7.48 9.97 -10.71
CA GLY A 20 -8.55 9.15 -10.12
C GLY A 20 -8.61 9.19 -8.59
N PRO A 21 -9.76 8.82 -8.02
CA PRO A 21 -9.99 8.88 -6.59
C PRO A 21 -9.27 7.75 -5.85
N TYR A 22 -8.94 8.01 -4.59
CA TYR A 22 -8.52 6.95 -3.67
C TYR A 22 -9.71 6.08 -3.25
N LYS A 23 -9.49 4.77 -3.24
CA LYS A 23 -10.32 3.76 -2.61
C LYS A 23 -9.71 3.38 -1.25
N TYR A 24 -10.53 2.77 -0.40
CA TYR A 24 -10.15 2.37 0.95
C TYR A 24 -10.58 0.93 1.20
N PHE A 25 -9.64 0.10 1.61
CA PHE A 25 -9.90 -1.22 2.19
C PHE A 25 -9.52 -1.16 3.67
N LYS A 26 -10.28 -1.83 4.52
CA LYS A 26 -10.10 -1.80 5.96
C LYS A 26 -10.17 -3.21 6.51
N SER A 27 -9.26 -3.53 7.43
CA SER A 27 -9.36 -4.70 8.28
C SER A 27 -9.14 -4.32 9.74
N LEU A 28 -9.94 -4.92 10.62
CA LEU A 28 -9.77 -4.85 12.06
C LEU A 28 -8.84 -6.00 12.47
N ILE A 29 -7.64 -5.68 12.97
CA ILE A 29 -6.61 -6.67 13.30
C ILE A 29 -6.32 -7.55 12.07
N PRO A 30 -5.49 -7.06 11.13
CA PRO A 30 -5.32 -7.68 9.83
C PRO A 30 -4.75 -9.09 9.93
N GLU A 31 -5.48 -10.05 9.35
CA GLU A 31 -4.98 -11.40 9.10
C GLU A 31 -4.45 -11.50 7.66
N ILE A 32 -3.64 -12.52 7.37
CA ILE A 32 -3.08 -12.71 6.03
C ILE A 32 -4.18 -12.91 4.98
N GLU A 33 -5.30 -13.51 5.37
CA GLU A 33 -6.50 -13.73 4.57
C GLU A 33 -7.12 -12.40 4.12
N ASP A 34 -7.10 -11.35 4.94
CA ASP A 34 -7.62 -10.03 4.55
C ASP A 34 -6.75 -9.39 3.47
N ILE A 35 -5.43 -9.59 3.58
CA ILE A 35 -4.46 -9.06 2.63
C ILE A 35 -4.55 -9.82 1.31
N ASP A 36 -4.70 -11.14 1.37
CA ASP A 36 -4.94 -11.99 0.20
C ASP A 36 -6.25 -11.59 -0.49
N ASN A 37 -7.34 -11.44 0.26
CA ASN A 37 -8.62 -10.96 -0.25
C ASN A 37 -8.48 -9.58 -0.89
N PHE A 38 -7.75 -8.64 -0.28
CA PHE A 38 -7.49 -7.33 -0.86
C PHE A 38 -6.77 -7.44 -2.22
N ILE A 39 -5.69 -8.20 -2.29
CA ILE A 39 -4.88 -8.36 -3.51
C ILE A 39 -5.68 -9.06 -4.61
N ASN A 40 -6.42 -10.13 -4.29
CA ASN A 40 -7.21 -10.89 -5.25
C ASN A 40 -8.38 -10.10 -5.84
N ASN A 41 -8.86 -9.06 -5.14
CA ASN A 41 -9.88 -8.15 -5.62
C ASN A 41 -9.34 -7.00 -6.50
N LEU A 42 -8.02 -6.90 -6.70
CA LEU A 42 -7.45 -5.96 -7.66
C LEU A 42 -7.77 -6.39 -9.10
N GLU A 43 -7.91 -5.41 -9.99
CA GLU A 43 -8.14 -5.69 -11.41
C GLU A 43 -6.88 -6.25 -12.05
N GLU A 44 -7.07 -7.20 -12.97
CA GLU A 44 -5.99 -7.83 -13.69
C GLU A 44 -5.30 -6.82 -14.63
N HIS A 45 -3.98 -6.94 -14.78
CA HIS A 45 -3.13 -6.04 -15.57
C HIS A 45 -3.16 -4.55 -15.16
N LYS A 46 -3.68 -4.22 -13.97
CA LYS A 46 -3.63 -2.88 -13.39
C LYS A 46 -2.53 -2.76 -12.34
N ILE A 47 -1.98 -1.55 -12.24
CA ILE A 47 -1.00 -1.18 -11.23
C ILE A 47 -1.67 -0.22 -10.25
N TYR A 48 -1.41 -0.42 -8.98
CA TYR A 48 -1.95 0.37 -7.90
C TYR A 48 -0.83 0.95 -7.05
N VAL A 49 -1.08 2.15 -6.53
CA VAL A 49 -0.32 2.68 -5.42
C VAL A 49 -1.10 2.45 -4.14
N LEU A 50 -0.45 1.86 -3.14
CA LEU A 50 -0.97 1.61 -1.81
C LEU A 50 -0.24 2.49 -0.77
N ILE A 51 -1.00 3.09 0.14
CA ILE A 51 -0.50 3.73 1.36
C ILE A 51 -1.16 3.01 2.54
N PRO A 52 -0.44 2.14 3.25
CA PRO A 52 -0.95 1.47 4.45
C PRO A 52 -0.81 2.39 5.66
N PHE A 53 -1.85 2.44 6.50
CA PHE A 53 -1.82 3.17 7.75
C PHE A 53 -2.70 2.52 8.81
N ILE A 54 -2.37 2.77 10.08
CA ILE A 54 -3.17 2.39 11.24
C ILE A 54 -4.12 3.53 11.59
N SER A 55 -5.35 3.20 12.00
CA SER A 55 -6.28 4.10 12.69
C SER A 55 -6.83 3.44 13.96
N ILE A 56 -7.01 4.23 15.02
CA ILE A 56 -7.66 3.77 16.26
C ILE A 56 -9.18 4.04 16.20
N SER A 57 -9.61 5.00 15.38
CA SER A 57 -10.97 5.50 15.32
C SER A 57 -11.80 4.94 14.15
N ASP A 58 -11.25 3.99 13.38
CA ASP A 58 -11.81 3.46 12.11
C ASP A 58 -12.06 4.54 11.04
N LYS A 59 -11.44 5.71 11.17
CA LYS A 59 -11.68 6.84 10.27
C LYS A 59 -10.59 6.92 9.21
N THR A 60 -10.99 6.91 7.94
CA THR A 60 -10.06 6.98 6.79
C THR A 60 -9.39 8.35 6.65
N ASN A 61 -9.95 9.39 7.27
CA ASN A 61 -9.42 10.75 7.31
C ASN A 61 -8.68 11.08 8.62
N ASP A 62 -8.52 10.09 9.50
CA ASP A 62 -7.87 10.23 10.81
C ASP A 62 -6.84 9.10 10.98
N PRO A 63 -5.76 9.12 10.17
CA PRO A 63 -4.69 8.14 10.31
C PRO A 63 -3.98 8.39 11.64
N PHE A 64 -3.90 7.35 12.47
CA PHE A 64 -3.04 7.37 13.64
C PHE A 64 -1.58 7.32 13.23
N MET A 65 -1.23 6.43 12.29
CA MET A 65 0.13 6.27 11.82
C MET A 65 0.21 5.73 10.39
N VAL A 66 0.96 6.40 9.52
CA VAL A 66 1.28 5.90 8.18
C VAL A 66 2.46 4.93 8.29
N LEU A 67 2.30 3.69 7.78
CA LEU A 67 3.26 2.61 7.96
C LEU A 67 4.36 2.61 6.90
N SER A 68 4.12 3.22 5.74
CA SER A 68 5.01 3.16 4.60
C SER A 68 4.85 4.33 3.65
N GLN A 69 5.90 4.55 2.86
CA GLN A 69 5.78 5.26 1.59
C GLN A 69 4.85 4.52 0.61
N GLN A 70 4.58 5.13 -0.54
CA GLN A 70 3.72 4.59 -1.58
C GLN A 70 4.27 3.28 -2.16
N ILE A 71 3.59 2.16 -1.88
CA ILE A 71 3.92 0.83 -2.38
C ILE A 71 3.28 0.63 -3.76
N LEU A 72 3.97 -0.03 -4.68
CA LEU A 72 3.43 -0.48 -5.95
C LEU A 72 2.90 -1.90 -5.83
N LEU A 73 1.65 -2.09 -6.27
CA LEU A 73 0.97 -3.39 -6.22
C LEU A 73 0.24 -3.68 -7.53
N THR A 74 0.10 -4.97 -7.78
CA THR A 74 -0.72 -5.59 -8.82
C THR A 74 -1.43 -6.78 -8.18
N LYS A 75 -2.40 -7.37 -8.89
CA LYS A 75 -3.05 -8.61 -8.46
C LYS A 75 -2.09 -9.79 -8.26
N ASN A 76 -0.91 -9.76 -8.89
CA ASN A 76 0.07 -10.85 -8.84
C ASN A 76 1.08 -10.73 -7.68
N ASN A 77 0.95 -9.71 -6.83
CA ASN A 77 1.83 -9.56 -5.69
C ASN A 77 1.57 -10.66 -4.65
N ASP A 78 2.63 -11.10 -3.98
CA ASP A 78 2.59 -12.12 -2.94
C ASP A 78 1.98 -11.55 -1.65
N PRO A 79 0.80 -12.03 -1.20
CA PRO A 79 0.15 -11.54 0.02
C PRO A 79 1.01 -11.75 1.27
N THR A 80 1.78 -12.84 1.32
CA THR A 80 2.68 -13.16 2.44
C THR A 80 3.76 -12.11 2.58
N LEU A 81 4.28 -11.61 1.44
CA LEU A 81 5.31 -10.59 1.43
C LEU A 81 4.77 -9.25 1.93
N LEU A 82 3.56 -8.86 1.50
CA LEU A 82 2.93 -7.62 1.96
C LEU A 82 2.58 -7.72 3.46
N SER A 83 2.03 -8.84 3.91
CA SER A 83 1.73 -9.10 5.31
C SER A 83 2.97 -8.98 6.21
N GLY A 84 4.03 -9.74 5.89
CA GLY A 84 5.26 -9.69 6.68
C GLY A 84 5.93 -8.31 6.68
N TYR A 85 5.84 -7.56 5.58
CA TYR A 85 6.29 -6.17 5.55
C TYR A 85 5.48 -5.28 6.50
N LEU A 86 4.16 -5.38 6.48
CA LEU A 86 3.29 -4.57 7.34
C LEU A 86 3.51 -4.90 8.81
N ASP A 87 3.59 -6.18 9.17
CA ASP A 87 3.89 -6.62 10.54
C ASP A 87 5.20 -6.02 11.05
N SER A 88 6.24 -6.02 10.20
CA SER A 88 7.52 -5.40 10.55
C SER A 88 7.37 -3.90 10.81
N LYS A 89 6.58 -3.18 10.00
CA LYS A 89 6.36 -1.74 10.17
C LYS A 89 5.51 -1.41 11.39
N ILE A 90 4.53 -2.24 11.71
CA ILE A 90 3.71 -2.09 12.92
C ILE A 90 4.58 -2.31 14.15
N LYS A 91 5.43 -3.35 14.14
CA LYS A 91 6.37 -3.62 15.23
C LYS A 91 7.37 -2.47 15.42
N ASP A 92 8.02 -2.03 14.33
CA ASP A 92 8.96 -0.91 14.35
C ASP A 92 8.30 0.35 14.96
N ALA A 93 7.05 0.61 14.58
CA ALA A 93 6.26 1.72 15.10
C ALA A 93 5.96 1.61 16.60
N VAL A 94 5.49 0.45 17.05
CA VAL A 94 5.19 0.19 18.47
C VAL A 94 6.45 0.43 19.31
N ASP A 95 7.57 -0.13 18.87
CA ASP A 95 8.85 -0.03 19.56
C ASP A 95 9.35 1.43 19.57
N LEU A 96 9.28 2.14 18.43
CA LEU A 96 9.77 3.52 18.30
C LEU A 96 8.97 4.51 19.14
N PHE A 97 7.64 4.35 19.22
CA PHE A 97 6.76 5.26 19.94
C PHE A 97 6.46 4.81 21.38
N ASN A 98 7.10 3.73 21.84
CA ASN A 98 6.90 3.14 23.18
C ASN A 98 5.41 2.92 23.49
N ILE A 99 4.67 2.43 22.49
CA ILE A 99 3.24 2.16 22.63
C ILE A 99 3.09 0.88 23.45
N LYS A 100 2.55 1.01 24.66
CA LYS A 100 2.42 -0.13 25.59
C LYS A 100 1.62 -1.30 25.02
N SER A 101 0.57 -0.99 24.28
CA SER A 101 -0.22 -1.97 23.52
C SER A 101 -1.03 -1.29 22.41
N LEU A 102 -1.13 -1.95 21.26
CA LEU A 102 -2.10 -1.66 20.21
C LEU A 102 -3.22 -2.71 20.28
N ASP A 103 -3.98 -2.68 21.38
CA ASP A 103 -4.97 -3.74 21.65
C ASP A 103 -6.08 -3.81 20.59
N ARG A 104 -6.40 -2.66 19.98
CA ARG A 104 -7.36 -2.56 18.87
C ARG A 104 -6.94 -1.47 17.91
N TYR A 105 -6.78 -1.86 16.66
CA TYR A 105 -6.48 -0.94 15.59
C TYR A 105 -7.05 -1.45 14.26
N PHE A 106 -7.28 -0.51 13.36
CA PHE A 106 -7.69 -0.78 11.99
C PHE A 106 -6.48 -0.59 11.08
N LEU A 107 -6.15 -1.62 10.31
CA LEU A 107 -5.26 -1.47 9.17
C LEU A 107 -6.09 -0.96 7.99
N ILE A 108 -5.73 0.20 7.48
CA ILE A 108 -6.42 0.83 6.36
C ILE A 108 -5.45 0.93 5.19
N PHE A 109 -5.89 0.38 4.07
CA PHE A 109 -5.25 0.48 2.78
C PHE A 109 -5.91 1.61 1.99
N LYS A 110 -5.23 2.75 1.88
CA LYS A 110 -5.60 3.79 0.92
C LYS A 110 -4.90 3.53 -0.39
N TYR A 111 -5.66 3.23 -1.43
CA TYR A 111 -5.08 2.79 -2.70
C TYR A 111 -5.77 3.43 -3.90
N LYS A 112 -5.05 3.51 -5.02
CA LYS A 112 -5.63 3.92 -6.31
C LYS A 112 -4.84 3.34 -7.46
N GLN A 113 -5.52 3.15 -8.59
CA GLN A 113 -4.86 2.75 -9.82
C GLN A 113 -3.92 3.87 -10.30
N VAL A 114 -2.81 3.47 -10.92
CA VAL A 114 -1.89 4.36 -11.62
C VAL A 114 -1.58 3.80 -13.01
N GLU A 115 -1.24 4.68 -13.94
CA GLU A 115 -0.70 4.30 -15.25
C GLU A 115 0.75 4.76 -15.32
N ILE A 116 1.60 3.95 -15.96
CA ILE A 116 3.03 4.20 -16.08
C ILE A 116 3.36 4.23 -17.56
N ASP A 117 3.74 5.41 -18.05
CA ASP A 117 4.05 5.65 -19.46
C ASP A 117 5.54 6.01 -19.63
N SER A 118 6.15 5.57 -20.72
CA SER A 118 7.47 6.06 -21.11
C SER A 118 7.38 7.49 -21.68
N GLN A 119 8.27 8.37 -21.23
CA GLN A 119 8.38 9.74 -21.76
C GLN A 119 8.84 9.79 -23.23
N ASP A 120 9.43 8.70 -23.75
CA ASP A 120 9.96 8.66 -25.12
C ASP A 120 8.89 8.53 -26.22
N SER A 121 7.62 8.32 -25.84
CA SER A 121 6.49 8.20 -26.77
C SER A 121 6.17 9.49 -27.55
N ASN A 122 6.74 10.64 -27.16
CA ASN A 122 6.54 11.94 -27.81
C ASN A 122 7.67 12.37 -28.77
N LYS A 123 8.68 11.53 -29.03
CA LYS A 123 9.81 11.90 -29.93
C LYS A 123 9.73 11.36 -31.36
N PHE A 124 8.68 10.62 -31.70
CA PHE A 124 8.48 10.02 -33.04
C PHE A 124 7.12 10.36 -33.68
N ARG A 125 6.53 11.51 -33.34
CA ARG A 125 5.38 12.07 -34.05
C ARG A 125 5.73 13.42 -34.65
#